data_AF-A0AAW3WI89-F1
#
_entry.id   AF-A0AAW3WI89-F1
#
_cell.length_a   1.000
_cell.length_b   1.000
_cell.length_c   1.000
_cell.angle_alpha   90.00
_cell.angle_beta   90.00
_cell.angle_gamma   90.00
#
_symmetry.space_group_name_H-M   'P 1'
#
loop_
_entity.id
_entity.type
_entity.pdbx_description
1 polymer ?
#
loop_
_entity_poly.entity_id
_entity_poly.type
_entity_poly.pdbx_seq_one_letter_code
_entity_poly.pdbx_strand_id
1 'polypeptide(L)' 'MKTYVILAVNTGSTSTKIAVFENEKEVFNKNISHDIDKLKEFKQIQDQLGYRKEIVEQELKAHRISIKNIEI' A
#
# COMPACT_ATOMS: atom_id res chain seq x y z
N MET A 1 -18.25 -18.73 -9.63
CA MET A 1 -17.55 -18.55 -8.33
C MET A 1 -17.30 -17.05 -8.16
N LYS A 2 -17.48 -16.51 -6.96
CA LYS A 2 -17.20 -15.08 -6.69
C LYS A 2 -15.69 -14.89 -6.58
N THR A 3 -15.13 -13.88 -7.24
CA THR A 3 -13.72 -13.50 -7.09
C THR A 3 -13.60 -12.41 -6.05
N TYR A 4 -12.74 -12.62 -5.05
CA TYR A 4 -12.38 -11.62 -4.05
C TYR A 4 -11.04 -11.00 -4.42
N VAL A 5 -10.97 -9.67 -4.35
CA VAL A 5 -9.72 -8.91 -4.47
C VAL A 5 -9.30 -8.50 -3.07
N ILE A 6 -8.09 -8.89 -2.68
CA ILE A 6 -7.55 -8.65 -1.34
C ILE A 6 -6.31 -7.77 -1.50
N LEU A 7 -6.30 -6.61 -0.83
CA LEU A 7 -5.11 -5.77 -0.70
C LEU A 7 -4.53 -5.99 0.70
N ALA A 8 -3.33 -6.56 0.76
CA ALA A 8 -2.56 -6.65 1.99
C ALA A 8 -1.58 -5.47 2.07
N VAL A 9 -1.60 -4.74 3.19
CA VAL A 9 -0.69 -3.62 3.46
C VAL A 9 0.05 -3.86 4.78
N ASN A 10 1.37 -3.83 4.74
CA ASN A 10 2.24 -3.96 5.91
C ASN A 10 3.20 -2.77 5.98
N THR A 11 3.03 -1.92 6.99
CA THR A 11 3.90 -0.76 7.23
C THR A 11 5.00 -1.10 8.21
N GLY A 12 6.24 -1.14 7.73
CA GLY A 12 7.45 -1.16 8.55
C GLY A 12 7.96 0.24 8.89
N SER A 13 9.02 0.32 9.70
CA SER A 13 9.64 1.58 10.11
C SER A 13 10.06 2.45 8.92
N THR A 14 10.74 1.86 7.94
CA THR A 14 11.30 2.55 6.75
C THR A 14 10.74 2.03 5.43
N SER A 15 9.74 1.16 5.47
CA SER A 15 9.13 0.58 4.27
C SER A 15 7.63 0.38 4.43
N THR A 16 6.94 0.24 3.30
CA THR A 16 5.58 -0.28 3.21
C THR A 16 5.55 -1.38 2.16
N LYS A 17 5.20 -2.60 2.55
CA LYS A 17 4.97 -3.69 1.62
C LYS A 17 3.49 -3.78 1.29
N ILE A 18 3.18 -3.90 0.02
CA ILE A 18 1.83 -4.12 -0.47
C ILE A 18 1.78 -5.34 -1.37
N ALA A 19 0.68 -6.08 -1.30
CA ALA A 19 0.39 -7.17 -2.21
C ALA A 19 -1.10 -7.22 -2.53
N VAL A 20 -1.44 -7.57 -3.76
CA VAL A 20 -2.82 -7.76 -4.21
C VAL A 20 -3.00 -9.21 -4.61
N PHE A 21 -4.10 -9.79 -4.16
CA PHE A 21 -4.49 -11.16 -4.44
C PHE A 21 -5.86 -11.21 -5.09
N GLU A 22 -6.03 -12.11 -6.05
CA GLU A 22 -7.32 -12.55 -6.56
C GLU A 22 -7.60 -13.94 -5.99
N ASN A 23 -8.45 -14.01 -4.97
CA ASN A 23 -8.58 -15.16 -4.08
C ASN A 23 -7.21 -15.55 -3.48
N GLU A 24 -6.68 -16.72 -3.83
CA GLU A 24 -5.38 -17.23 -3.35
C GLU A 24 -4.21 -16.85 -4.28
N LYS A 25 -4.50 -16.27 -5.45
CA LYS A 25 -3.48 -15.95 -6.45
C LYS A 25 -2.90 -14.57 -6.21
N GLU A 26 -1.59 -14.48 -5.96
CA GLU A 26 -0.87 -13.20 -5.94
C GLU A 26 -0.84 -12.62 -7.37
N VAL A 27 -1.32 -11.38 -7.52
CA VAL A 27 -1.32 -10.65 -8.80
C VAL A 27 -0.36 -9.47 -8.80
N PHE A 28 0.03 -8.99 -7.62
CA PHE A 28 0.96 -7.90 -7.46
C PHE A 28 1.62 -7.95 -6.09
N ASN A 29 2.91 -7.62 -6.02
CA ASN A 29 3.66 -7.51 -4.79
C ASN A 29 4.74 -6.45 -4.96
N LYS A 30 4.83 -5.53 -4.00
CA LYS A 30 5.79 -4.43 -4.03
C LYS A 30 6.25 -4.10 -2.63
N ASN A 31 7.55 -3.89 -2.51
CA ASN A 31 8.13 -3.25 -1.34
C ASN A 31 8.46 -1.81 -1.68
N ILE A 32 7.95 -0.87 -0.89
CA ILE A 32 8.13 0.56 -1.10
C ILE A 32 9.03 1.09 0.01
N SER A 33 10.21 1.57 -0.37
CA SER A 33 11.14 2.21 0.57
C SER A 33 10.75 3.67 0.78
N HIS A 34 10.84 4.12 2.03
CA HIS A 34 10.62 5.52 2.38
C HIS A 34 11.96 6.22 2.61
N ASP A 35 12.06 7.45 2.10
CA ASP A 35 13.16 8.33 2.45
C ASP A 35 13.10 8.64 3.95
N ILE A 36 14.21 8.39 4.63
CA ILE A 36 14.37 8.63 6.07
C ILE A 36 14.24 10.12 6.38
N ASP A 37 14.76 10.99 5.53
CA ASP A 37 14.70 12.44 5.78
C ASP A 37 13.27 12.94 5.62
N LYS A 38 12.50 12.37 4.68
CA LYS A 38 11.06 12.62 4.60
C LYS A 38 10.31 12.13 5.84
N LEU A 39 10.65 10.94 6.35
CA LEU A 39 10.01 10.37 7.54
C LEU A 39 10.27 11.19 8.81
N LYS A 40 11.43 11.85 8.92
CA LYS A 40 11.78 12.72 10.05
C LYS A 40 10.97 14.02 10.09
N GLU A 41 10.32 14.41 8.99
CA GLU A 41 9.45 15.59 8.96
C GLU A 41 8.15 15.38 9.78
N PHE A 42 7.76 14.12 10.03
CA PHE A 42 6.56 13.79 10.79
C PHE A 42 6.84 13.75 12.29
N LYS A 43 5.99 14.41 13.10
CA LYS A 43 6.16 14.49 14.55
C LYS A 43 5.79 13.17 15.24
N GLN A 44 4.75 12.50 14.74
CA GLN A 44 4.22 11.25 15.28
C GLN A 44 3.99 10.25 14.15
N ILE A 45 3.94 8.95 14.49
CA ILE A 45 3.76 7.88 13.49
C ILE A 45 2.40 8.02 12.78
N GLN A 46 1.34 8.40 13.50
CA GLN A 46 0.03 8.65 12.90
C GLN A 46 0.03 9.77 11.85
N ASP A 47 0.94 10.74 11.94
CA ASP A 47 1.04 11.82 10.96
C ASP A 47 1.49 11.29 9.58
N GLN A 48 2.12 10.12 9.55
CA GLN A 48 2.56 9.45 8.31
C GLN A 48 1.40 8.81 7.53
N LEU A 49 0.21 8.67 8.12
CA LEU A 49 -0.91 7.94 7.52
C LEU A 49 -1.25 8.45 6.11
N GLY A 50 -1.36 9.78 5.96
CA GLY A 50 -1.67 10.41 4.67
C GLY A 50 -0.60 10.12 3.61
N TYR A 51 0.67 10.32 3.98
CA TYR A 51 1.82 10.05 3.11
C TYR A 51 1.90 8.58 2.66
N ARG A 52 1.76 7.64 3.60
CA ARG A 52 1.82 6.21 3.29
C ARG A 52 0.65 5.77 2.43
N LYS A 53 -0.56 6.26 2.73
CA LYS A 53 -1.76 5.99 1.92
C LYS A 53 -1.57 6.48 0.48
N GLU A 54 -1.12 7.72 0.31
CA GLU A 54 -0.92 8.31 -1.01
C GLU A 54 0.05 7.48 -1.87
N ILE A 55 1.18 7.07 -1.28
CA ILE A 55 2.16 6.22 -1.97
C ILE A 55 1.54 4.88 -2.40
N VAL A 56 0.76 4.23 -1.53
CA VAL A 56 0.08 2.97 -1.87
C VAL A 56 -0.90 3.18 -3.03
N GLU A 57 -1.70 4.23 -2.99
CA GLU A 57 -2.64 4.57 -4.08
C GLU A 57 -1.92 4.86 -5.40
N GLN A 58 -0.78 5.57 -5.35
CA GLN A 58 0.05 5.84 -6.52
C GLN A 58 0.62 4.55 -7.13
N GLU A 59 1.15 3.64 -6.32
CA GLU A 59 1.67 2.35 -6.79
C GLU A 59 0.58 1.48 -7.41
N LEU A 60 -0.59 1.38 -6.77
CA LEU A 60 -1.73 0.64 -7.32
C LEU A 60 -2.20 1.24 -8.65
N LYS A 61 -2.28 2.57 -8.75
CA LYS A 61 -2.64 3.27 -9.99
C LYS A 61 -1.60 3.05 -11.09
N ALA A 62 -0.31 3.11 -10.78
CA ALA A 62 0.78 2.90 -11.74
C ALA A 62 0.72 1.50 -12.37
N HIS A 63 0.29 0.50 -11.59
CA HIS A 63 0.12 -0.89 -12.05
C HIS A 63 -1.30 -1.20 -12.57
N ARG A 64 -2.14 -0.16 -12.76
CA ARG A 64 -3.52 -0.26 -13.26
C ARG A 64 -4.43 -1.16 -12.41
N ILE A 65 -4.15 -1.25 -11.11
CA ILE A 65 -4.97 -2.00 -10.16
C ILE A 65 -6.11 -1.11 -9.69
N SER A 66 -7.34 -1.47 -10.04
CA SER A 66 -8.53 -0.69 -9.68
C SER A 66 -8.98 -0.99 -8.25
N ILE A 67 -8.85 0.02 -7.38
CA ILE A 67 -9.24 -0.02 -5.96
C ILE A 67 -10.76 0.20 -5.77
N LYS A 68 -11.54 0.40 -6.85
CA LYS A 68 -12.95 0.82 -6.78
C LYS A 68 -13.88 -0.09 -5.96
N ASN A 69 -13.43 -1.28 -5.54
CA ASN A 69 -14.18 -2.22 -4.72
C ASN A 69 -13.44 -2.64 -3.43
N ILE A 70 -12.39 -1.93 -3.01
CA ILE A 70 -11.67 -2.22 -1.77
C ILE A 70 -12.20 -1.27 -0.69
N GLU A 71 -13.05 -1.78 0.18
CA GLU A 71 -13.41 -1.12 1.43
C GLU A 71 -12.18 -1.16 2.36
N ILE A 72 -11.80 0.00 2.91
CA ILE A 72 -10.70 0.15 3.88
C ILE A 72 -11.31 0.34 5.26
#